data_AF-A0AAU2XFV0-F1
#
_entry.id   AF-A0AAU2XFV0-F1
#
_cell.length_a   1.000
_cell.length_b   1.000
_cell.length_c   1.000
_cell.angle_alpha   90.00
_cell.angle_beta   90.00
_cell.angle_gamma   90.00
#
_symmetry.space_group_name_H-M   'P 1'
#
loop_
_entity.id
_entity.type
_entity.pdbx_description
1 polymer ?
#
loop_
_entity_poly.entity_id
_entity_poly.type
_entity_poly.pdbx_seq_one_letter_code
_entity_poly.pdbx_strand_id
1 'polypeptide(L)'
;MPYDVVEVPFGSALHARWSVFFDGLGLLWLYLPQRFTAADGRTYRPAFWLPQLRIWFDAVGAEEEPPVDWQAFACGAGGCARDCSGDRDDDDQDVDDHPCDDDCECGGPTCGQALRVGDVSRGGAAAETVLFDVPGEWSGTALLSRGPVPGAWYGRGAADPWDTHDEPGMRMHFDCCYQWTECPRCGRIGAEYFGRAERLGCGCLADAYEHNKTYNAASPRLLDAYALARESGLLDASTRKPLEGDYRGPVVRRAIVARHGDTAAQQRCRQACEPLAAQLERDAHPSAPRGLHSDEAATWLCAGCDGYVCARCGEQPAPDAGAPCRECEPLRLLTRTCAEQALDDLVAELGRRHKVSARAVNGRLKKVMRAPSRKAATLDQVARALTAAEHWHKVHSPGQFDLPNPTHAELQTMEGAQLRAVVNELVPPVASRVGLPIPFFQTELNRAIGVRGSRSNADDDQLRTAVPCLRLWLDKPSAFPSPAPPPDAEA
;
A
#
# COMPACT_ATOMS: atom_id res chain seq x y z
N MET A 1 -3.76 -17.09 0.35
CA MET A 1 -5.07 -16.41 0.22
C MET A 1 -5.15 -15.89 -1.20
N PRO A 2 -6.25 -16.08 -1.93
CA PRO A 2 -6.35 -15.56 -3.27
C PRO A 2 -6.40 -14.03 -3.25
N TYR A 3 -5.59 -13.43 -4.10
CA TYR A 3 -5.65 -12.03 -4.46
C TYR A 3 -6.32 -11.93 -5.82
N ASP A 4 -7.28 -11.02 -5.95
CA ASP A 4 -7.95 -10.76 -7.22
C ASP A 4 -7.83 -9.30 -7.61
N VAL A 5 -7.84 -9.08 -8.92
CA VAL A 5 -7.94 -7.73 -9.48
C VAL A 5 -9.40 -7.33 -9.49
N VAL A 6 -9.72 -6.25 -8.80
CA VAL A 6 -11.03 -5.63 -8.79
C VAL A 6 -10.97 -4.27 -9.45
N GLU A 7 -12.11 -3.85 -10.00
CA GLU A 7 -12.35 -2.49 -10.44
C GLU A 7 -12.98 -1.71 -9.29
N VAL A 8 -12.32 -0.62 -8.87
CA VAL A 8 -12.79 0.22 -7.77
C VAL A 8 -13.27 1.55 -8.35
N PRO A 9 -14.57 1.87 -8.22
CA PRO A 9 -15.07 3.19 -8.57
C PRO A 9 -14.69 4.20 -7.48
N PHE A 10 -14.16 5.34 -7.92
CA PHE A 10 -13.93 6.53 -7.12
C PHE A 10 -15.06 7.52 -7.34
N GLY A 11 -15.44 8.22 -6.27
CA GLY A 11 -16.45 9.28 -6.31
C GLY A 11 -16.06 10.48 -7.17
N SER A 12 -14.76 10.68 -7.41
CA SER A 12 -14.26 11.73 -8.31
C SER A 12 -12.93 11.33 -8.97
N ALA A 13 -12.62 11.99 -10.09
CA ALA A 13 -11.30 11.89 -10.71
C ALA A 13 -10.19 12.40 -9.79
N LEU A 14 -10.47 13.42 -8.97
CA LEU A 14 -9.52 13.97 -8.01
C LEU A 14 -9.12 12.93 -6.95
N HIS A 15 -10.10 12.22 -6.37
CA HIS A 15 -9.81 11.12 -5.44
C HIS A 15 -9.00 10.02 -6.14
N ALA A 16 -9.36 9.64 -7.36
CA ALA A 16 -8.59 8.65 -8.12
C ALA A 16 -7.14 9.11 -8.35
N ARG A 17 -6.87 10.39 -8.66
CA ARG A 17 -5.50 10.93 -8.80
C ARG A 17 -4.74 10.91 -7.47
N TRP A 18 -5.35 11.33 -6.37
CA TRP A 18 -4.72 11.25 -5.05
C TRP A 18 -4.34 9.81 -4.65
N SER A 19 -5.17 8.84 -5.02
CA SER A 19 -4.81 7.44 -4.80
C SER A 19 -3.58 7.01 -5.60
N VAL A 20 -3.36 7.55 -6.80
CA VAL A 20 -2.12 7.33 -7.58
C VAL A 20 -0.93 8.02 -6.92
N PHE A 21 -1.11 9.21 -6.37
CA PHE A 21 -0.06 9.91 -5.61
C PHE A 21 0.42 9.06 -4.42
N PHE A 22 -0.50 8.53 -3.61
CA PHE A 22 -0.16 7.65 -2.49
C PHE A 22 0.58 6.39 -2.94
N ASP A 23 0.18 5.81 -4.08
CA ASP A 23 0.88 4.67 -4.67
C ASP A 23 2.31 5.01 -5.11
N GLY A 24 2.50 6.19 -5.70
CA GLY A 24 3.82 6.69 -6.11
C GLY A 24 4.77 6.83 -4.93
N LEU A 25 4.23 7.16 -3.75
CA LEU A 25 4.98 7.22 -2.50
C LEU A 25 5.10 5.87 -1.79
N GLY A 26 4.37 4.84 -2.22
CA GLY A 26 4.29 3.56 -1.52
C GLY A 26 3.58 3.65 -0.17
N LEU A 27 2.74 4.67 0.03
CA LEU A 27 1.95 4.84 1.25
C LEU A 27 0.78 3.86 1.24
N LEU A 28 0.53 3.22 2.38
CA LEU A 28 -0.68 2.43 2.56
C LEU A 28 -1.88 3.38 2.74
N TRP A 29 -2.92 3.18 1.93
CA TRP A 29 -4.17 3.91 2.02
C TRP A 29 -5.38 2.98 1.89
N LEU A 30 -6.51 3.47 2.39
CA LEU A 30 -7.79 2.79 2.43
C LEU A 30 -8.86 3.74 1.90
N TYR A 31 -9.63 3.31 0.88
CA TYR A 31 -10.66 4.16 0.29
C TYR A 31 -11.99 4.03 1.02
N LEU A 32 -12.60 5.17 1.35
CA LEU A 32 -13.91 5.28 1.98
C LEU A 32 -14.05 4.31 3.18
N PRO A 33 -13.09 4.27 4.10
CA PRO A 33 -12.94 3.14 5.01
C PRO A 33 -14.03 2.99 6.06
N GLN A 34 -14.58 4.11 6.51
CA GLN A 34 -15.51 4.14 7.62
C GLN A 34 -16.46 5.33 7.46
N ARG A 35 -17.73 5.12 7.78
CA ARG A 35 -18.71 6.19 7.97
C ARG A 35 -18.82 6.49 9.46
N PHE A 36 -18.67 7.75 9.83
CA PHE A 36 -18.84 8.24 11.19
C PHE A 36 -20.21 8.87 11.34
N THR A 37 -20.79 8.77 12.53
CA THR A 37 -22.08 9.36 12.86
C THR A 37 -21.90 10.25 14.08
N ALA A 38 -22.25 11.52 13.95
CA ALA A 38 -22.24 12.49 15.04
C ALA A 38 -23.45 12.25 15.98
N ALA A 39 -23.42 12.85 17.18
CA ALA A 39 -24.49 12.66 18.17
C ALA A 39 -25.87 13.17 17.70
N ASP A 40 -25.92 14.09 16.72
CA ASP A 40 -27.13 14.62 16.10
C ASP A 40 -27.62 13.79 14.90
N GLY A 41 -26.94 12.68 14.58
CA GLY A 41 -27.28 11.80 13.48
C GLY A 41 -26.68 12.18 12.12
N ARG A 42 -25.94 13.30 12.02
CA ARG A 42 -25.18 13.61 10.79
C ARG A 42 -24.12 12.56 10.54
N THR A 43 -23.85 12.27 9.27
CA THR A 43 -22.86 11.27 8.89
C THR A 43 -21.80 11.83 7.97
N TYR A 44 -20.55 11.52 8.26
CA TYR A 44 -19.42 11.89 7.42
C TYR A 44 -18.60 10.66 7.05
N ARG A 45 -18.11 10.62 5.81
CA ARG A 45 -17.29 9.51 5.29
C ARG A 45 -16.08 10.10 4.57
N PRO A 46 -14.92 10.19 5.23
CA PRO A 46 -13.70 10.70 4.61
C PRO A 46 -13.29 9.81 3.44
N ALA A 47 -12.69 10.41 2.40
CA ALA A 47 -12.26 9.68 1.20
C ALA A 47 -11.14 8.68 1.48
N PHE A 48 -10.13 9.02 2.28
CA PHE A 48 -8.96 8.18 2.50
C PHE A 48 -8.54 8.10 3.97
N TRP A 49 -8.09 6.91 4.39
CA TRP A 49 -7.31 6.72 5.62
C TRP A 49 -5.93 6.16 5.29
N LEU A 50 -4.89 6.80 5.83
CA LEU A 50 -3.50 6.40 5.71
C LEU A 50 -3.00 5.88 7.06
N PRO A 51 -3.20 4.59 7.38
CA PRO A 51 -3.00 4.05 8.72
C PRO A 51 -1.58 4.20 9.26
N GLN A 52 -0.56 4.14 8.39
CA GLN A 52 0.84 4.29 8.79
C GLN A 52 1.18 5.69 9.28
N LEU A 53 0.50 6.70 8.74
CA LEU A 53 0.70 8.10 9.09
C LEU A 53 -0.33 8.60 10.09
N ARG A 54 -1.38 7.81 10.35
CA ARG A 54 -2.58 8.22 11.08
C ARG A 54 -3.17 9.51 10.49
N ILE A 55 -3.32 9.53 9.16
CA ILE A 55 -3.87 10.68 8.43
C ILE A 55 -5.19 10.30 7.79
N TRP A 56 -6.23 11.06 8.09
CA TRP A 56 -7.43 11.17 7.26
C TRP A 56 -7.16 12.17 6.14
N PHE A 57 -7.49 11.80 4.92
CA PHE A 57 -7.29 12.67 3.77
C PHE A 57 -8.57 12.74 2.93
N ASP A 58 -9.00 13.96 2.62
CA ASP A 58 -10.05 14.22 1.64
C ASP A 58 -9.57 15.27 0.63
N ALA A 59 -10.25 15.33 -0.51
CA ALA A 59 -9.96 16.30 -1.55
C ALA A 59 -11.24 16.76 -2.26
N VAL A 60 -11.32 18.06 -2.53
CA VAL A 60 -12.42 18.72 -3.25
C VAL A 60 -11.87 19.61 -4.36
N GLY A 61 -12.69 19.91 -5.37
CA GLY A 61 -12.31 20.88 -6.41
C GLY A 61 -12.03 22.27 -5.84
N ALA A 62 -11.28 23.11 -6.58
CA ALA A 62 -10.91 24.46 -6.11
C ALA A 62 -12.15 25.33 -5.84
N GLU A 63 -13.15 25.23 -6.71
CA GLU A 63 -14.43 25.94 -6.62
C GLU A 63 -15.44 25.26 -5.69
N GLU A 64 -15.16 24.05 -5.21
CA GLU A 64 -16.08 23.30 -4.36
C GLU A 64 -15.91 23.72 -2.90
N GLU A 65 -17.04 23.87 -2.20
CA GLU A 65 -17.03 24.08 -0.77
C GLU A 65 -16.55 22.82 -0.06
N PRO A 66 -15.74 22.95 1.01
CA PRO A 66 -15.46 21.84 1.91
C PRO A 66 -16.76 21.16 2.36
N PRO A 67 -16.77 19.83 2.57
CA PRO A 67 -17.92 19.16 3.13
C PRO A 67 -18.30 19.83 4.46
N VAL A 68 -19.58 20.16 4.65
CA VAL A 68 -20.09 20.88 5.84
C VAL A 68 -19.64 20.23 7.14
N ASP A 69 -19.56 18.89 7.14
CA ASP A 69 -19.20 18.10 8.32
C ASP A 69 -17.69 17.83 8.46
N TRP A 70 -16.86 18.24 7.50
CA TRP A 70 -15.42 17.96 7.53
C TRP A 70 -14.73 18.59 8.75
N GLN A 71 -15.07 19.83 9.11
CA GLN A 71 -14.46 20.50 10.26
C GLN A 71 -14.80 19.80 11.58
N ALA A 72 -16.07 19.47 11.79
CA ALA A 72 -16.53 18.74 12.97
C ALA A 72 -15.87 17.34 13.06
N PHE A 73 -15.73 16.67 11.91
CA PHE A 73 -15.00 15.40 11.85
C PHE A 73 -13.51 15.58 12.16
N ALA A 74 -12.84 16.57 11.55
CA ALA A 74 -11.41 16.83 11.76
C ALA A 74 -11.10 17.11 13.23
N CYS A 75 -11.97 17.86 13.91
CA CYS A 75 -11.92 18.10 15.35
C CYS A 75 -11.99 16.80 16.17
N GLY A 76 -12.98 15.95 15.86
CA GLY A 76 -13.18 14.66 16.54
C GLY A 76 -12.03 13.66 16.27
N ALA A 77 -11.54 13.61 15.04
CA ALA A 77 -10.49 12.69 14.62
C ALA A 77 -9.11 13.07 15.17
N GLY A 78 -8.76 14.36 15.14
CA GLY A 78 -7.50 14.87 15.66
C GLY A 78 -7.41 14.81 17.19
N GLY A 79 -8.53 14.51 17.86
CA GLY A 79 -8.62 14.53 19.30
C GLY A 79 -8.22 15.89 19.83
N CYS A 80 -8.84 16.97 19.31
CA CYS A 80 -8.70 18.32 19.85
C CYS A 80 -8.95 18.24 21.36
N ALA A 81 -7.87 18.03 22.12
CA ALA A 81 -7.88 18.16 23.55
C ALA A 81 -8.38 19.59 23.77
N ARG A 82 -9.46 19.72 24.52
CA ARG A 82 -10.13 20.99 24.82
C ARG A 82 -9.23 21.99 25.58
N ASP A 83 -7.92 21.78 25.60
CA ASP A 83 -6.92 22.51 26.37
C ASP A 83 -6.18 23.61 25.59
N CYS A 84 -6.61 23.97 24.37
CA CYS A 84 -6.15 25.22 23.74
C CYS A 84 -6.54 26.49 24.55
N SER A 85 -7.28 26.35 25.65
CA SER A 85 -7.62 27.43 26.58
C SER A 85 -6.67 27.57 27.78
N GLY A 86 -5.66 26.69 27.93
CA GLY A 86 -4.87 26.59 29.16
C GLY A 86 -3.55 27.36 29.20
N ASP A 87 -2.74 27.26 28.15
CA ASP A 87 -1.37 27.77 28.18
C ASP A 87 -1.26 29.04 27.32
N ARG A 88 -1.74 30.16 27.87
CA ARG A 88 -1.07 31.42 27.59
C ARG A 88 0.26 31.32 28.32
N ASP A 89 1.31 30.97 27.59
CA ASP A 89 2.67 31.19 28.06
C ASP A 89 2.83 32.69 28.32
N ASP A 90 2.61 33.10 29.58
CA ASP A 90 2.85 34.44 30.10
C ASP A 90 4.37 34.77 30.18
N ASP A 91 5.23 33.93 29.60
CA ASP A 91 6.69 34.07 29.60
C ASP A 91 7.25 34.93 28.43
N ASP A 92 6.40 35.47 27.55
CA ASP A 92 6.78 36.48 26.54
C ASP A 92 6.63 37.93 27.05
N GLN A 93 6.75 38.18 28.37
CA GLN A 93 6.65 39.55 28.92
C GLN A 93 7.91 40.41 28.85
N ASP A 94 9.09 39.90 28.47
CA ASP A 94 10.34 40.70 28.53
C ASP A 94 11.30 40.51 27.33
N VAL A 95 10.79 40.59 26.09
CA VAL A 95 11.64 40.91 24.93
C VAL A 95 11.08 42.14 24.25
N ASP A 96 11.74 43.27 24.51
CA ASP A 96 11.53 44.57 23.88
C ASP A 96 11.25 44.45 22.38
N ASP A 97 10.13 45.02 21.94
CA ASP A 97 9.90 45.58 20.60
C ASP A 97 10.59 44.86 19.42
N HIS A 98 10.40 43.54 19.30
CA HIS A 98 10.37 42.97 17.95
C HIS A 98 8.93 43.05 17.48
N PRO A 99 8.60 43.92 16.51
CA PRO A 99 7.33 43.76 15.82
C PRO A 99 7.29 42.31 15.39
N CYS A 100 6.25 41.59 15.78
CA CYS A 100 5.84 40.40 15.05
C CYS A 100 5.86 40.81 13.59
N ASP A 101 6.90 40.37 12.87
CA ASP A 101 7.13 40.78 11.50
C ASP A 101 5.81 40.60 10.78
N ASP A 102 5.35 41.69 10.16
CA ASP A 102 4.28 41.73 9.17
C ASP A 102 4.55 40.79 7.97
N ASP A 103 5.60 39.97 8.04
CA ASP A 103 6.03 38.93 7.12
C ASP A 103 5.46 37.54 7.48
N CYS A 104 4.21 37.48 7.98
CA CYS A 104 3.39 36.43 7.40
C CYS A 104 3.17 36.83 5.94
N GLU A 105 4.06 36.39 5.05
CA GLU A 105 4.01 36.56 3.58
C GLU A 105 2.73 35.95 2.95
N CYS A 106 1.82 35.48 3.78
CA CYS A 106 0.42 35.31 3.50
C CYS A 106 -0.32 36.68 3.37
N GLY A 107 0.23 37.66 2.63
CA GLY A 107 -0.31 39.01 2.42
C GLY A 107 -1.67 39.08 1.68
N GLY A 108 -2.39 37.96 1.60
CA GLY A 108 -3.77 37.90 1.17
C GLY A 108 -4.75 38.10 2.35
N PRO A 109 -5.96 38.63 2.11
CA PRO A 109 -6.98 38.88 3.15
C PRO A 109 -7.49 37.63 3.90
N THR A 110 -6.89 36.46 3.70
CA THR A 110 -7.36 35.16 4.18
C THR A 110 -6.65 34.63 5.42
N CYS A 111 -5.48 35.15 5.82
CA CYS A 111 -4.76 34.60 6.99
C CYS A 111 -5.26 35.11 8.35
N GLY A 112 -5.78 36.33 8.41
CA GLY A 112 -6.56 36.83 9.57
C GLY A 112 -8.05 36.49 9.52
N GLN A 113 -8.50 35.90 8.41
CA GLN A 113 -9.82 35.30 8.25
C GLN A 113 -9.71 33.79 8.31
N ALA A 114 -9.15 33.25 9.40
CA ALA A 114 -9.70 31.99 9.91
C ALA A 114 -11.21 32.21 9.92
N LEU A 115 -11.93 31.48 9.05
CA LEU A 115 -13.38 31.55 8.90
C LEU A 115 -13.99 31.83 10.26
N ARG A 116 -14.39 33.09 10.51
CA ARG A 116 -15.28 33.36 11.62
C ARG A 116 -16.52 32.57 11.24
N VAL A 117 -16.63 31.37 11.81
CA VAL A 117 -17.88 30.65 11.95
C VAL A 117 -18.74 31.58 12.81
N GLY A 118 -19.32 32.58 12.17
CA GLY A 118 -20.02 33.66 12.83
C GLY A 118 -19.44 35.06 12.61
N ASP A 119 -19.76 35.66 11.45
CA ASP A 119 -20.47 36.95 11.50
C ASP A 119 -21.99 36.70 11.68
N VAL A 120 -22.31 35.81 12.63
CA VAL A 120 -23.63 35.62 13.24
C VAL A 120 -23.62 36.52 14.48
N SER A 121 -23.30 37.78 14.29
CA SER A 121 -23.40 38.85 15.29
C SER A 121 -24.86 39.35 15.40
N ARG A 122 -25.82 38.42 15.36
CA ARG A 122 -27.24 38.65 15.69
C ARG A 122 -27.80 37.49 16.50
N GLY A 123 -27.44 37.43 17.79
CA GLY A 123 -28.28 36.87 18.85
C GLY A 123 -28.72 35.40 18.78
N GLY A 124 -28.06 34.56 17.98
CA GLY A 124 -28.33 33.11 17.96
C GLY A 124 -27.51 32.40 19.03
N ALA A 125 -28.15 31.54 19.82
CA ALA A 125 -27.48 30.66 20.78
C ALA A 125 -26.25 29.99 20.14
N ALA A 126 -25.13 29.92 20.86
CA ALA A 126 -23.93 29.24 20.42
C ALA A 126 -24.32 27.83 19.95
N ALA A 127 -24.26 27.59 18.64
CA ALA A 127 -24.57 26.28 18.08
C ALA A 127 -23.55 25.31 18.67
N GLU A 128 -24.04 24.43 19.54
CA GLU A 128 -23.24 23.38 20.15
C GLU A 128 -22.59 22.58 19.01
N THR A 129 -21.26 22.68 18.90
CA THR A 129 -20.53 22.03 17.82
C THR A 129 -20.59 20.54 18.07
N VAL A 130 -21.48 19.86 17.35
CA VAL A 130 -21.62 18.40 17.47
C VAL A 130 -20.38 17.75 16.87
N LEU A 131 -19.63 17.05 17.72
CA LEU A 131 -18.43 16.32 17.33
C LEU A 131 -18.79 14.90 16.87
N PHE A 132 -17.98 14.37 15.96
CA PHE A 132 -18.03 12.95 15.61
C PHE A 132 -17.30 12.13 16.67
N ASP A 133 -17.91 11.02 17.08
CA ASP A 133 -17.23 10.01 17.91
C ASP A 133 -16.33 9.16 17.00
N VAL A 134 -15.03 9.40 17.08
CA VAL A 134 -14.01 8.71 16.27
C VAL A 134 -13.25 7.75 17.19
N PRO A 135 -13.36 6.42 17.01
CA PRO A 135 -12.66 5.46 17.85
C PRO A 135 -11.13 5.65 17.79
N GLY A 136 -10.43 5.26 18.86
CA GLY A 136 -8.99 5.52 19.02
C GLY A 136 -8.10 4.88 17.95
N GLU A 137 -8.51 3.78 17.33
CA GLU A 137 -7.80 3.17 16.18
C GLU A 137 -7.92 3.99 14.89
N TRP A 138 -8.92 4.87 14.83
CA TRP A 138 -9.22 5.79 13.75
C TRP A 138 -8.84 7.24 14.07
N SER A 139 -8.28 7.53 15.25
CA SER A 139 -7.86 8.89 15.58
C SER A 139 -6.58 9.28 14.84
N GLY A 140 -6.52 10.51 14.36
CA GLY A 140 -5.43 10.98 13.52
C GLY A 140 -5.67 12.36 12.94
N THR A 141 -4.64 12.89 12.28
CA THR A 141 -4.69 14.20 11.63
C THR A 141 -5.63 14.16 10.42
N ALA A 142 -6.57 15.09 10.34
CA ALA A 142 -7.46 15.22 9.19
C ALA A 142 -7.02 16.36 8.27
N LEU A 143 -6.70 16.01 7.02
CA LEU A 143 -6.25 16.92 5.98
C LEU A 143 -7.28 17.00 4.86
N LEU A 144 -7.51 18.22 4.35
CA LEU A 144 -8.32 18.50 3.18
C LEU A 144 -7.49 19.22 2.13
N SER A 145 -7.37 18.62 0.95
CA SER A 145 -6.81 19.29 -0.21
C SER A 145 -7.92 19.98 -1.01
N ARG A 146 -7.70 21.24 -1.38
CA ARG A 146 -8.59 21.98 -2.31
C ARG A 146 -7.86 22.19 -3.63
N GLY A 147 -8.52 21.85 -4.73
CA GLY A 147 -7.99 22.00 -6.08
C GLY A 147 -7.37 20.72 -6.66
N PRO A 148 -6.64 20.84 -7.78
CA PRO A 148 -6.04 19.70 -8.47
C PRO A 148 -4.92 19.05 -7.63
N VAL A 149 -4.34 17.96 -8.10
CA VAL A 149 -3.10 17.46 -7.48
C VAL A 149 -1.97 18.48 -7.77
N PRO A 150 -1.14 18.85 -6.76
CA PRO A 150 -0.04 19.79 -6.92
C PRO A 150 0.87 19.45 -8.10
N GLY A 151 1.51 20.47 -8.65
CA GLY A 151 2.39 20.31 -9.80
C GLY A 151 3.60 21.21 -9.68
N ALA A 152 4.80 20.65 -9.79
CA ALA A 152 5.99 21.49 -9.97
C ALA A 152 5.88 22.21 -11.32
N TRP A 153 5.72 23.53 -11.29
CA TRP A 153 6.08 24.35 -12.43
C TRP A 153 7.57 24.65 -12.31
N TYR A 154 8.37 24.26 -13.31
CA TYR A 154 9.81 24.58 -13.38
C TYR A 154 10.05 26.07 -13.75
N GLY A 155 9.44 26.99 -13.01
CA GLY A 155 9.57 28.44 -13.18
C GLY A 155 10.49 29.04 -12.11
N ARG A 156 11.72 29.37 -12.48
CA ARG A 156 12.75 30.17 -11.77
C ARG A 156 12.43 30.60 -10.31
N GLY A 157 12.53 29.67 -9.39
CA GLY A 157 12.39 29.81 -7.93
C GLY A 157 12.41 28.41 -7.33
N ALA A 158 12.74 28.22 -6.06
CA ALA A 158 12.65 26.89 -5.45
C ALA A 158 11.20 26.39 -5.63
N ALA A 159 11.01 25.34 -6.43
CA ALA A 159 9.69 24.96 -6.91
C ALA A 159 8.83 24.42 -5.76
N ASP A 160 8.04 25.27 -5.11
CA ASP A 160 6.97 24.80 -4.24
C ASP A 160 5.90 24.18 -5.16
N PRO A 161 5.63 22.86 -5.06
CA PRO A 161 4.63 22.22 -5.90
C PRO A 161 3.21 22.78 -5.69
N TRP A 162 2.98 23.53 -4.61
CA TRP A 162 1.70 24.16 -4.26
C TRP A 162 1.55 25.60 -4.76
N ASP A 163 2.57 26.20 -5.41
CA ASP A 163 2.51 27.59 -5.91
C ASP A 163 1.36 27.86 -6.90
N THR A 164 0.83 26.82 -7.54
CA THR A 164 -0.29 26.94 -8.48
C THR A 164 -1.66 26.83 -7.82
N HIS A 165 -1.73 26.66 -6.50
CA HIS A 165 -2.97 26.61 -5.74
C HIS A 165 -3.29 27.98 -5.14
N ASP A 166 -4.59 28.29 -5.03
CA ASP A 166 -5.06 29.49 -4.32
C ASP A 166 -4.70 29.44 -2.81
N GLU A 167 -4.42 28.24 -2.29
CA GLU A 167 -3.98 27.99 -0.93
C GLU A 167 -2.63 27.27 -0.97
N PRO A 168 -1.60 27.71 -0.21
CA PRO A 168 -0.25 27.14 -0.27
C PRO A 168 -0.13 25.78 0.45
N GLY A 169 -1.17 24.94 0.38
CA GLY A 169 -1.19 23.60 0.98
C GLY A 169 -2.59 23.05 1.26
N MET A 170 -2.62 22.05 2.11
CA MET A 170 -3.81 21.38 2.63
C MET A 170 -4.29 22.07 3.92
N ARG A 171 -5.59 22.00 4.16
CA ARG A 171 -6.24 22.48 5.38
C ARG A 171 -6.30 21.40 6.44
N MET A 172 -6.08 21.80 7.69
CA MET A 172 -6.50 21.09 8.90
C MET A 172 -7.60 21.90 9.60
N HIS A 173 -8.23 21.36 10.65
CA HIS A 173 -9.44 21.94 11.24
C HIS A 173 -9.40 23.47 11.48
N PHE A 174 -8.29 23.98 12.03
CA PHE A 174 -8.07 25.41 12.33
C PHE A 174 -6.78 25.97 11.74
N ASP A 175 -6.16 25.25 10.81
CA ASP A 175 -4.84 25.57 10.29
C ASP A 175 -4.77 25.26 8.78
N CYS A 176 -3.83 25.86 8.08
CA CYS A 176 -3.65 25.69 6.65
C CYS A 176 -2.18 25.48 6.30
N CYS A 177 -1.87 25.49 4.99
CA CYS A 177 -0.50 25.37 4.50
C CYS A 177 0.18 24.02 4.83
N TYR A 178 -0.56 22.94 5.10
CA TYR A 178 0.07 21.62 5.30
C TYR A 178 0.50 21.07 3.95
N GLN A 179 1.76 20.68 3.82
CA GLN A 179 2.29 20.11 2.60
C GLN A 179 2.86 18.72 2.89
N TRP A 180 2.73 17.81 1.93
CA TRP A 180 3.48 16.56 1.98
C TRP A 180 4.98 16.87 1.99
N THR A 181 5.74 16.18 2.85
CA THR A 181 7.17 16.40 3.00
C THR A 181 7.92 15.09 3.25
N GLU A 182 9.20 15.09 2.93
CA GLU A 182 10.10 13.94 3.10
C GLU A 182 11.28 14.30 3.99
N CYS A 183 11.65 13.44 4.93
CA CYS A 183 12.90 13.62 5.65
C CYS A 183 14.10 13.37 4.71
N PRO A 184 15.01 14.34 4.49
CA PRO A 184 16.13 14.18 3.58
C PRO A 184 17.17 13.14 4.05
N ARG A 185 17.13 12.72 5.32
CA ARG A 185 18.07 11.74 5.88
C ARG A 185 17.55 10.30 5.80
N CYS A 186 16.31 10.06 6.23
CA CYS A 186 15.75 8.70 6.30
C CYS A 186 14.66 8.40 5.26
N GLY A 187 14.21 9.39 4.48
CA GLY A 187 13.15 9.21 3.48
C GLY A 187 11.75 8.99 4.07
N ARG A 188 11.55 9.25 5.37
CA ARG A 188 10.23 9.21 6.00
C ARG A 188 9.34 10.26 5.35
N ILE A 189 8.13 9.88 4.98
CA ILE A 189 7.10 10.76 4.41
C ILE A 189 6.08 11.12 5.48
N GLY A 190 5.55 12.33 5.42
CA GLY A 190 4.37 12.77 6.17
C GLY A 190 3.81 14.06 5.59
N ALA A 191 2.91 14.72 6.31
CA ALA A 191 2.35 16.00 5.91
C ALA A 191 2.44 16.96 7.11
N GLU A 192 3.13 18.08 6.91
CA GLU A 192 3.50 19.01 7.97
C GLU A 192 3.27 20.45 7.51
N TYR A 193 3.14 21.36 8.47
CA TYR A 193 2.99 22.79 8.22
C TYR A 193 4.14 23.32 7.35
N PHE A 194 3.80 23.93 6.21
CA PHE A 194 4.71 24.34 5.12
C PHE A 194 5.67 23.24 4.65
N GLY A 195 5.38 21.96 4.87
CA GLY A 195 6.26 20.87 4.47
C GLY A 195 7.58 20.82 5.24
N ARG A 196 7.57 21.26 6.50
CA ARG A 196 8.71 21.21 7.43
C ARG A 196 9.06 19.78 7.84
N ALA A 197 10.09 19.24 7.22
CA ALA A 197 10.53 17.85 7.37
C ALA A 197 11.06 17.55 8.79
N GLU A 198 11.51 18.56 9.54
CA GLU A 198 11.95 18.39 10.93
C GLU A 198 10.81 17.98 11.87
N ARG A 199 9.55 18.22 11.49
CA ARG A 199 8.36 17.89 12.28
C ARG A 199 7.89 16.44 12.16
N LEU A 200 8.41 15.68 11.19
CA LEU A 200 8.00 14.29 10.89
C LEU A 200 8.21 13.25 12.01
N GLY A 201 8.75 13.64 13.17
CA GLY A 201 8.93 12.75 14.33
C GLY A 201 9.88 11.57 14.07
N CYS A 202 10.79 11.68 13.10
CA CYS A 202 11.79 10.64 12.81
C CYS A 202 13.07 10.76 13.65
N GLY A 203 13.27 11.87 14.36
CA GLY A 203 14.47 12.15 15.15
C GLY A 203 15.73 12.50 14.34
N CYS A 204 15.72 12.34 13.02
CA CYS A 204 16.90 12.60 12.18
C CYS A 204 17.31 14.07 12.14
N LEU A 205 16.37 14.99 12.40
CA LEU A 205 16.53 16.44 12.34
C LEU A 205 16.27 17.09 13.71
N ALA A 206 16.45 16.34 14.80
CA ALA A 206 16.19 16.83 16.17
C ALA A 206 17.17 17.92 16.64
N ASP A 207 18.27 18.12 15.92
CA ASP A 207 19.18 19.24 16.19
C ASP A 207 18.53 20.55 15.73
N ALA A 208 17.91 21.23 16.70
CA ALA A 208 17.20 22.49 16.50
C ALA A 208 18.11 23.65 16.05
N TYR A 209 19.43 23.55 16.23
CA TYR A 209 20.35 24.60 15.75
C TYR A 209 20.72 24.42 14.29
N GLU A 210 20.92 23.17 13.85
CA GLU A 210 21.33 22.88 12.47
C GLU A 210 20.15 22.74 11.49
N HIS A 211 18.97 22.28 11.95
CA HIS A 211 17.88 21.85 11.07
C HIS A 211 16.54 22.56 11.32
N ASN A 212 16.56 23.71 12.00
CA ASN A 212 15.36 24.54 12.16
C ASN A 212 14.78 24.91 10.78
N LYS A 213 13.48 24.66 10.57
CA LYS A 213 12.77 24.98 9.32
C LYS A 213 13.33 24.27 8.07
N THR A 214 13.53 22.96 8.15
CA THR A 214 13.97 22.16 6.99
C THR A 214 12.78 21.90 6.06
N TYR A 215 12.61 22.72 5.03
CA TYR A 215 11.56 22.54 4.01
C TYR A 215 11.95 21.46 2.99
N ASN A 216 11.09 20.47 2.77
CA ASN A 216 11.35 19.43 1.76
C ASN A 216 10.07 18.90 1.08
N ALA A 217 9.10 19.78 0.84
CA ALA A 217 7.89 19.44 0.09
C ALA A 217 8.13 19.18 -1.41
N ALA A 218 9.28 19.62 -1.93
CA ALA A 218 9.70 19.48 -3.32
C ALA A 218 10.75 18.37 -3.52
N SER A 219 10.79 17.36 -2.65
CA SER A 219 11.71 16.23 -2.84
C SER A 219 11.46 15.57 -4.21
N PRO A 220 12.50 15.07 -4.92
CA PRO A 220 12.31 14.43 -6.22
C PRO A 220 11.24 13.34 -6.21
N ARG A 221 11.16 12.56 -5.12
CA ARG A 221 10.16 11.51 -4.94
C ARG A 221 8.73 12.03 -4.82
N LEU A 222 8.53 13.15 -4.11
CA LEU A 222 7.24 13.82 -4.03
C LEU A 222 6.82 14.39 -5.39
N LEU A 223 7.75 15.05 -6.08
CA LEU A 223 7.50 15.60 -7.41
C LEU A 223 7.15 14.52 -8.44
N ASP A 224 7.87 13.40 -8.43
CA ASP A 224 7.58 12.24 -9.28
C ASP A 224 6.19 11.66 -8.97
N ALA A 225 5.79 11.58 -7.69
CA ALA A 225 4.48 11.10 -7.29
C ALA A 225 3.34 12.05 -7.73
N TYR A 226 3.55 13.36 -7.62
CA TYR A 226 2.62 14.37 -8.13
C TYR A 226 2.47 14.28 -9.64
N ALA A 227 3.58 14.20 -10.37
CA ALA A 227 3.58 14.03 -11.82
C ALA A 227 2.83 12.77 -12.24
N LEU A 228 3.14 11.63 -11.59
CA LEU A 228 2.45 10.36 -11.83
C LEU A 228 0.94 10.46 -11.63
N ALA A 229 0.50 11.13 -10.57
CA ALA A 229 -0.92 11.32 -10.29
C ALA A 229 -1.63 12.17 -11.36
N ARG A 230 -0.98 13.25 -11.82
CA ARG A 230 -1.51 14.13 -12.87
C ARG A 230 -1.56 13.43 -14.23
N GLU A 231 -0.54 12.63 -14.56
CA GLU A 231 -0.36 11.95 -15.85
C GLU A 231 -1.05 10.58 -15.93
N SER A 232 -1.72 10.15 -14.86
CA SER A 232 -2.22 8.77 -14.68
C SER A 232 -3.21 8.25 -15.72
N GLY A 233 -3.63 9.07 -16.70
CA GLY A 233 -4.43 8.63 -17.86
C GLY A 233 -5.69 7.88 -17.44
N LEU A 234 -6.28 8.28 -16.31
CA LEU A 234 -7.43 7.62 -15.69
C LEU A 234 -8.56 7.47 -16.71
N LEU A 235 -9.31 6.37 -16.60
CA LEU A 235 -10.40 6.05 -17.51
C LEU A 235 -11.75 6.43 -16.90
N ASP A 236 -12.62 6.99 -17.73
CA ASP A 236 -14.05 7.14 -17.44
C ASP A 236 -14.67 5.75 -17.15
N ALA A 237 -15.38 5.60 -16.04
CA ALA A 237 -15.99 4.33 -15.65
C ALA A 237 -17.02 3.81 -16.67
N SER A 238 -17.78 4.71 -17.29
CA SER A 238 -18.86 4.40 -18.22
C SER A 238 -18.36 4.15 -19.64
N THR A 239 -17.38 4.93 -20.12
CA THR A 239 -16.92 4.87 -21.52
C THR A 239 -15.60 4.12 -21.69
N ARG A 240 -14.86 3.90 -20.60
CA ARG A 240 -13.50 3.33 -20.59
C ARG A 240 -12.51 4.09 -21.47
N LYS A 241 -12.77 5.38 -21.76
CA LYS A 241 -11.87 6.27 -22.49
C LYS A 241 -11.03 7.10 -21.51
N PRO A 242 -9.83 7.55 -21.91
CA PRO A 242 -9.04 8.49 -21.11
C PRO A 242 -9.85 9.74 -20.76
N LEU A 243 -9.70 10.21 -19.53
CA LEU A 243 -10.34 11.43 -19.07
C LEU A 243 -9.63 12.66 -19.64
N GLU A 244 -10.38 13.48 -20.38
CA GLU A 244 -9.97 14.83 -20.78
C GLU A 244 -10.58 15.86 -19.81
N GLY A 245 -9.73 16.72 -19.22
CA GLY A 245 -10.17 17.84 -18.36
C GLY A 245 -10.64 17.46 -16.94
N ASP A 246 -11.53 18.29 -16.39
CA ASP A 246 -12.10 18.19 -15.02
C ASP A 246 -13.34 17.29 -14.99
N TYR A 247 -13.16 16.05 -15.44
CA TYR A 247 -14.24 15.07 -15.42
C TYR A 247 -14.71 14.79 -13.98
N ARG A 248 -15.99 15.05 -13.73
CA ARG A 248 -16.64 14.88 -12.42
C ARG A 248 -17.37 13.55 -12.24
N GLY A 249 -17.38 12.68 -13.26
CA GLY A 249 -18.03 11.38 -13.17
C GLY A 249 -17.17 10.35 -12.40
N PRO A 250 -17.74 9.17 -12.10
CA PRO A 250 -17.02 8.11 -11.43
C PRO A 250 -15.84 7.63 -12.28
N VAL A 251 -14.71 7.38 -11.62
CA VAL A 251 -13.47 6.91 -12.24
C VAL A 251 -13.13 5.54 -11.70
N VAL A 252 -12.80 4.60 -12.57
CA VAL A 252 -12.46 3.23 -12.15
C VAL A 252 -10.95 3.04 -12.16
N ARG A 253 -10.39 2.54 -11.06
CA ARG A 253 -9.01 2.00 -11.04
C ARG A 253 -9.04 0.51 -10.81
N ARG A 254 -8.12 -0.20 -11.47
CA ARG A 254 -7.86 -1.62 -11.19
C ARG A 254 -6.90 -1.73 -10.01
N ALA A 255 -7.28 -2.48 -8.99
CA ALA A 255 -6.46 -2.73 -7.81
C ALA A 255 -6.52 -4.20 -7.42
N ILE A 256 -5.49 -4.69 -6.73
CA ILE A 256 -5.47 -6.03 -6.17
C ILE A 256 -6.07 -5.98 -4.76
N VAL A 257 -7.01 -6.86 -4.48
CA VAL A 257 -7.60 -7.03 -3.14
C VAL A 257 -7.36 -8.44 -2.64
N ALA A 258 -6.91 -8.54 -1.39
CA ALA A 258 -6.83 -9.82 -0.70
C ALA A 258 -8.23 -10.31 -0.30
N ARG A 259 -8.61 -11.51 -0.71
CA ARG A 259 -9.85 -12.20 -0.32
C ARG A 259 -9.57 -13.10 0.88
N HIS A 260 -9.43 -12.52 2.07
CA HIS A 260 -9.22 -13.33 3.29
C HIS A 260 -10.42 -14.24 3.62
N GLY A 261 -11.60 -14.03 3.01
CA GLY A 261 -12.87 -14.57 3.46
C GLY A 261 -13.54 -15.53 2.52
N ASP A 262 -13.29 -15.41 1.22
CA ASP A 262 -13.87 -16.31 0.24
C ASP A 262 -13.51 -17.78 0.50
N THR A 263 -12.28 -18.05 0.97
CA THR A 263 -11.88 -19.44 1.28
C THR A 263 -12.63 -19.98 2.51
N ALA A 264 -12.78 -19.19 3.57
CA ALA A 264 -13.52 -19.60 4.76
C ALA A 264 -15.03 -19.69 4.49
N ALA A 265 -15.58 -18.76 3.71
CA ALA A 265 -16.96 -18.78 3.24
C ALA A 265 -17.24 -19.99 2.34
N GLN A 266 -16.34 -20.34 1.41
CA GLN A 266 -16.46 -21.55 0.59
C GLN A 266 -16.41 -22.84 1.42
N GLN A 267 -15.56 -22.89 2.45
CA GLN A 267 -15.48 -24.06 3.35
C GLN A 267 -16.72 -24.18 4.25
N ARG A 268 -17.33 -23.07 4.66
CA ARG A 268 -18.57 -23.04 5.46
C ARG A 268 -19.83 -23.22 4.60
N CYS A 269 -19.75 -22.98 3.29
CA CYS A 269 -20.84 -23.17 2.36
C CYS A 269 -21.23 -24.65 2.30
N ARG A 270 -22.39 -25.00 2.87
CA ARG A 270 -22.92 -26.37 2.85
C ARG A 270 -23.47 -26.79 1.49
N GLN A 271 -23.41 -25.92 0.48
CA GLN A 271 -23.98 -26.11 -0.86
C GLN A 271 -25.47 -26.51 -0.87
N ALA A 272 -26.17 -26.28 0.25
CA ALA A 272 -27.59 -26.57 0.43
C ALA A 272 -28.46 -25.33 0.18
N CYS A 273 -27.91 -24.33 -0.50
CA CYS A 273 -28.62 -23.09 -0.82
C CYS A 273 -29.69 -23.41 -1.86
N GLU A 274 -30.94 -23.11 -1.52
CA GLU A 274 -32.03 -23.07 -2.47
C GLU A 274 -32.47 -21.62 -2.68
N PRO A 275 -33.20 -21.31 -3.76
CA PRO A 275 -33.76 -19.99 -3.93
C PRO A 275 -34.63 -19.60 -2.74
N LEU A 276 -34.49 -18.37 -2.23
CA LEU A 276 -35.33 -17.86 -1.15
C LEU A 276 -36.82 -18.02 -1.46
N ALA A 277 -37.20 -17.91 -2.74
CA ALA A 277 -38.56 -18.21 -3.20
C ALA A 277 -38.98 -19.66 -2.92
N ALA A 278 -38.12 -20.64 -3.22
CA ALA A 278 -38.38 -22.06 -2.94
C ALA A 278 -38.45 -22.33 -1.43
N GLN A 279 -37.64 -21.62 -0.64
CA GLN A 279 -37.70 -21.71 0.83
C GLN A 279 -38.98 -21.11 1.40
N LEU A 280 -39.34 -19.90 0.98
CA LEU A 280 -40.59 -19.25 1.34
C LEU A 280 -41.80 -20.06 0.88
N GLU A 281 -41.75 -20.74 -0.26
CA GLU A 281 -42.80 -21.65 -0.71
C GLU A 281 -42.95 -22.90 0.16
N ARG A 282 -41.85 -23.42 0.72
CA ARG A 282 -41.89 -24.53 1.69
C ARG A 282 -42.38 -24.08 3.06
N ASP A 283 -41.96 -22.92 3.51
CA ASP A 283 -42.27 -22.37 4.84
C ASP A 283 -43.65 -21.67 4.85
N ALA A 284 -44.17 -21.28 3.69
CA ALA A 284 -45.49 -20.73 3.54
C ALA A 284 -46.56 -21.78 3.85
N HIS A 285 -47.42 -21.43 4.81
CA HIS A 285 -48.63 -22.17 5.11
C HIS A 285 -49.48 -22.32 3.83
N PRO A 286 -50.17 -23.47 3.59
CA PRO A 286 -50.90 -23.75 2.35
C PRO A 286 -51.94 -22.71 1.90
N SER A 287 -52.28 -21.76 2.76
CA SER A 287 -53.22 -20.66 2.53
C SER A 287 -52.57 -19.34 2.07
N ALA A 288 -51.24 -19.26 1.90
CA ALA A 288 -50.58 -18.05 1.44
C ALA A 288 -50.86 -17.78 -0.07
N PRO A 289 -51.17 -16.54 -0.48
CA PRO A 289 -51.44 -16.21 -1.88
C PRO A 289 -50.19 -16.44 -2.75
N ARG A 290 -50.27 -17.34 -3.73
CA ARG A 290 -49.23 -17.55 -4.75
C ARG A 290 -49.26 -16.38 -5.74
N GLY A 291 -48.24 -15.51 -5.75
CA GLY A 291 -48.13 -14.53 -6.84
C GLY A 291 -47.24 -13.29 -6.70
N LEU A 292 -46.33 -13.18 -5.72
CA LEU A 292 -45.67 -11.89 -5.43
C LEU A 292 -44.17 -11.75 -5.69
N HIS A 293 -43.45 -12.75 -6.21
CA HIS A 293 -41.99 -12.65 -6.33
C HIS A 293 -41.47 -13.15 -7.69
N SER A 294 -41.46 -12.27 -8.71
CA SER A 294 -40.84 -12.52 -10.02
C SER A 294 -39.54 -11.74 -10.24
N ASP A 295 -38.90 -11.26 -9.17
CA ASP A 295 -37.60 -10.59 -9.29
C ASP A 295 -36.48 -11.65 -9.25
N GLU A 296 -36.06 -12.12 -10.43
CA GLU A 296 -35.01 -13.13 -10.64
C GLU A 296 -33.64 -12.76 -10.02
N ALA A 297 -33.45 -11.51 -9.59
CA ALA A 297 -32.23 -11.04 -8.95
C ALA A 297 -32.18 -11.32 -7.43
N ALA A 298 -33.32 -11.61 -6.78
CA ALA A 298 -33.40 -11.84 -5.32
C ALA A 298 -33.23 -13.31 -4.90
N THR A 299 -33.01 -14.22 -5.85
CA THR A 299 -33.27 -15.67 -5.69
C THR A 299 -32.08 -16.53 -5.25
N TRP A 300 -31.05 -15.98 -4.61
CA TRP A 300 -29.94 -16.80 -4.07
C TRP A 300 -29.52 -16.38 -2.66
N LEU A 301 -30.50 -16.20 -1.77
CA LEU A 301 -30.25 -16.05 -0.33
C LEU A 301 -30.25 -17.44 0.33
N CYS A 302 -29.11 -17.84 0.89
CA CYS A 302 -28.98 -19.03 1.72
C CYS A 302 -29.66 -18.78 3.08
N ALA A 303 -30.90 -19.21 3.31
CA ALA A 303 -31.49 -19.09 4.65
C ALA A 303 -31.09 -20.24 5.62
N GLY A 304 -30.13 -21.09 5.21
CA GLY A 304 -29.34 -21.94 6.11
C GLY A 304 -28.00 -21.31 6.55
N CYS A 305 -27.73 -20.07 6.13
CA CYS A 305 -26.56 -19.29 6.50
C CYS A 305 -27.09 -18.10 7.32
N ASP A 306 -26.59 -17.87 8.54
CA ASP A 306 -27.04 -16.80 9.45
C ASP A 306 -26.67 -15.37 8.97
N GLY A 307 -26.84 -15.08 7.68
CA GLY A 307 -26.34 -13.89 6.99
C GLY A 307 -25.24 -14.24 5.99
N TYR A 308 -25.03 -13.37 5.01
CA TYR A 308 -23.84 -13.44 4.17
C TYR A 308 -22.62 -13.35 5.09
N VAL A 309 -21.66 -14.26 4.97
CA VAL A 309 -20.35 -14.05 5.60
C VAL A 309 -19.53 -13.17 4.67
N CYS A 310 -18.82 -12.21 5.26
CA CYS A 310 -17.89 -11.32 4.60
C CYS A 310 -17.12 -12.05 3.50
N ALA A 311 -17.32 -11.64 2.25
CA ALA A 311 -16.53 -12.17 1.13
C ALA A 311 -15.02 -11.97 1.38
N ARG A 312 -14.67 -11.00 2.23
CA ARG A 312 -13.29 -10.68 2.56
C ARG A 312 -12.71 -11.31 3.81
N CYS A 313 -13.42 -11.67 4.85
CA CYS A 313 -12.82 -12.39 6.00
C CYS A 313 -13.55 -13.68 6.37
N GLY A 314 -14.75 -13.92 5.84
CA GLY A 314 -15.48 -15.19 5.97
C GLY A 314 -15.95 -15.49 7.39
N GLU A 315 -15.66 -14.59 8.33
CA GLU A 315 -15.90 -14.72 9.76
C GLU A 315 -17.10 -13.92 10.22
N GLN A 316 -17.31 -12.73 9.64
CA GLN A 316 -18.29 -11.75 10.10
C GLN A 316 -19.47 -11.60 9.14
N PRO A 317 -20.67 -11.21 9.62
CA PRO A 317 -21.82 -10.90 8.75
C PRO A 317 -21.53 -9.75 7.78
N ALA A 318 -21.90 -9.91 6.52
CA ALA A 318 -21.87 -8.91 5.46
C ALA A 318 -23.28 -8.40 5.16
N PRO A 319 -23.40 -7.14 4.71
CA PRO A 319 -24.69 -6.54 4.39
C PRO A 319 -25.34 -7.20 3.18
N ASP A 320 -24.54 -7.66 2.20
CA ASP A 320 -24.99 -8.23 0.93
C ASP A 320 -24.10 -9.40 0.47
N ALA A 321 -24.60 -10.20 -0.49
CA ALA A 321 -23.83 -11.24 -1.15
C ALA A 321 -22.60 -10.64 -1.84
N GLY A 322 -21.41 -11.14 -1.51
CA GLY A 322 -20.15 -10.63 -2.08
C GLY A 322 -19.63 -9.35 -1.42
N ALA A 323 -20.36 -8.75 -0.48
CA ALA A 323 -19.89 -7.58 0.24
C ALA A 323 -18.91 -7.96 1.37
N PRO A 324 -17.91 -7.10 1.67
CA PRO A 324 -17.17 -7.22 2.91
C PRO A 324 -18.07 -6.87 4.12
N CYS A 325 -17.81 -7.45 5.28
CA CYS A 325 -18.42 -6.99 6.54
C CYS A 325 -17.87 -5.61 6.92
N ARG A 326 -18.55 -4.97 7.88
CA ARG A 326 -18.16 -3.67 8.44
C ARG A 326 -16.76 -3.64 9.07
N GLU A 327 -16.23 -4.79 9.50
CA GLU A 327 -14.86 -4.89 10.04
C GLU A 327 -13.79 -5.11 8.95
N CYS A 328 -14.19 -5.65 7.79
CA CYS A 328 -13.31 -5.95 6.66
C CYS A 328 -13.41 -4.86 5.56
N GLU A 329 -14.30 -3.90 5.77
CA GLU A 329 -14.24 -2.52 5.32
C GLU A 329 -13.22 -1.80 6.22
N PRO A 330 -12.18 -1.14 5.68
CA PRO A 330 -11.88 -0.84 4.28
C PRO A 330 -11.17 -1.90 3.45
N LEU A 331 -11.44 -1.84 2.13
CA LEU A 331 -10.62 -2.47 1.10
C LEU A 331 -9.19 -1.92 1.13
N ARG A 332 -8.23 -2.80 1.44
CA ARG A 332 -6.82 -2.52 1.20
C ARG A 332 -6.57 -2.71 -0.29
N LEU A 333 -6.51 -1.59 -1.01
CA LEU A 333 -6.28 -1.57 -2.45
C LEU A 333 -4.78 -1.64 -2.68
N LEU A 334 -4.30 -2.82 -3.06
CA LEU A 334 -2.92 -2.98 -3.51
C LEU A 334 -2.87 -2.61 -4.99
N THR A 335 -2.54 -1.36 -5.23
CA THR A 335 -2.20 -0.88 -6.58
C THR A 335 -0.93 -1.55 -7.05
N ARG A 336 -0.55 -1.35 -8.32
CA ARG A 336 0.62 -2.04 -8.88
C ARG A 336 1.88 -1.85 -8.02
N THR A 337 2.20 -0.61 -7.66
CA THR A 337 3.39 -0.29 -6.86
C THR A 337 3.32 -0.92 -5.47
N CYS A 338 2.20 -0.76 -4.76
CA CYS A 338 2.01 -1.36 -3.43
C CYS A 338 2.01 -2.89 -3.47
N ALA A 339 1.46 -3.50 -4.53
CA ALA A 339 1.46 -4.95 -4.74
C ALA A 339 2.86 -5.48 -5.03
N GLU A 340 3.64 -4.75 -5.84
CA GLU A 340 5.04 -5.09 -6.08
C GLU A 340 5.86 -4.98 -4.77
N GLN A 341 5.70 -3.91 -3.99
CA GLN A 341 6.38 -3.78 -2.70
C GLN A 341 6.00 -4.92 -1.73
N ALA A 342 4.70 -5.20 -1.58
CA ALA A 342 4.23 -6.31 -0.75
C ALA A 342 4.81 -7.66 -1.20
N LEU A 343 4.99 -7.84 -2.50
CA LEU A 343 5.62 -9.04 -3.05
C LEU A 343 7.13 -9.08 -2.76
N ASP A 344 7.84 -7.96 -2.81
CA ASP A 344 9.26 -7.87 -2.41
C ASP A 344 9.46 -8.20 -0.93
N ASP A 345 8.58 -7.69 -0.06
CA ASP A 345 8.61 -7.98 1.38
C ASP A 345 8.40 -9.48 1.63
N LEU A 346 7.40 -10.09 0.97
CA LEU A 346 7.16 -11.53 1.04
C LEU A 346 8.33 -12.34 0.48
N VAL A 347 8.96 -11.90 -0.61
CA VAL A 347 10.15 -12.54 -1.18
C VAL A 347 11.31 -12.53 -0.20
N ALA A 348 11.54 -11.40 0.48
CA ALA A 348 12.59 -11.27 1.48
C ALA A 348 12.34 -12.20 2.68
N GLU A 349 11.09 -12.25 3.16
CA GLU A 349 10.71 -13.12 4.28
C GLU A 349 10.79 -14.60 3.91
N LEU A 350 10.28 -15.00 2.75
CA LEU A 350 10.43 -16.36 2.23
C LEU A 350 11.91 -16.75 2.08
N GLY A 351 12.74 -15.84 1.58
CA GLY A 351 14.18 -16.05 1.45
C GLY A 351 14.83 -16.34 2.81
N ARG A 352 14.55 -15.52 3.82
CA ARG A 352 15.02 -15.74 5.20
C ARG A 352 14.52 -17.07 5.77
N ARG A 353 13.21 -17.32 5.70
CA ARG A 353 12.55 -18.49 6.29
C ARG A 353 13.03 -19.81 5.69
N HIS A 354 13.20 -19.85 4.37
CA HIS A 354 13.61 -21.07 3.65
C HIS A 354 15.11 -21.12 3.37
N LYS A 355 15.90 -20.14 3.85
CA LYS A 355 17.36 -20.04 3.61
C LYS A 355 17.71 -20.10 2.11
N VAL A 356 16.89 -19.47 1.28
CA VAL A 356 17.11 -19.35 -0.17
C VAL A 356 17.29 -17.89 -0.56
N SER A 357 18.03 -17.63 -1.63
CA SER A 357 18.18 -16.25 -2.11
C SER A 357 16.85 -15.67 -2.61
N ALA A 358 16.65 -14.35 -2.46
CA ALA A 358 15.53 -13.63 -3.07
C ALA A 358 15.43 -13.87 -4.59
N ARG A 359 16.56 -14.09 -5.26
CA ARG A 359 16.62 -14.46 -6.69
C ARG A 359 15.97 -15.81 -6.97
N ALA A 360 16.14 -16.80 -6.10
CA ALA A 360 15.53 -18.12 -6.24
C ALA A 360 14.00 -18.05 -6.06
N VAL A 361 13.53 -17.33 -5.04
CA VAL A 361 12.09 -17.07 -4.83
C VAL A 361 11.50 -16.35 -6.04
N ASN A 362 12.15 -15.29 -6.51
CA ASN A 362 11.72 -14.55 -7.70
C ASN A 362 11.71 -15.41 -8.98
N GLY A 363 12.69 -16.31 -9.15
CA GLY A 363 12.72 -17.24 -10.29
C GLY A 363 11.47 -18.12 -10.37
N ARG A 364 10.88 -18.45 -9.22
CA ARG A 364 9.65 -19.25 -9.15
C ARG A 364 8.40 -18.40 -9.27
N LEU A 365 8.39 -17.22 -8.68
CA LEU A 365 7.32 -16.25 -8.91
C LEU A 365 7.20 -15.91 -10.40
N LYS A 366 8.32 -15.79 -11.14
CA LYS A 366 8.29 -15.64 -12.60
C LYS A 366 7.54 -16.78 -13.30
N LYS A 367 7.76 -18.04 -12.89
CA LYS A 367 7.04 -19.21 -13.40
C LYS A 367 5.54 -19.13 -13.07
N VAL A 368 5.18 -18.73 -11.85
CA VAL A 368 3.77 -18.53 -11.42
C VAL A 368 3.09 -17.42 -12.22
N MET A 369 3.76 -16.28 -12.38
CA MET A 369 3.24 -15.13 -13.15
C MET A 369 3.09 -15.46 -14.63
N ARG A 370 3.92 -16.37 -15.17
CA ARG A 370 4.09 -16.57 -16.61
C ARG A 370 4.50 -15.26 -17.30
N ALA A 371 5.42 -14.53 -16.68
CA ALA A 371 5.94 -13.25 -17.18
C ALA A 371 7.48 -13.29 -17.25
N PRO A 372 8.11 -12.66 -18.26
CA PRO A 372 9.57 -12.67 -18.40
C PRO A 372 10.28 -11.91 -17.26
N SER A 373 9.61 -10.88 -16.73
CA SER A 373 10.07 -10.07 -15.60
C SER A 373 8.87 -9.58 -14.79
N ARG A 374 9.12 -9.10 -13.56
CA ARG A 374 8.10 -8.45 -12.73
C ARG A 374 7.60 -7.15 -13.36
N LYS A 375 8.51 -6.34 -13.94
CA LYS A 375 8.16 -5.10 -14.64
C LYS A 375 7.24 -5.34 -15.86
N ALA A 376 7.37 -6.48 -16.52
CA ALA A 376 6.51 -6.86 -17.65
C ALA A 376 5.21 -7.57 -17.21
N ALA A 377 5.04 -7.87 -15.92
CA ALA A 377 3.86 -8.57 -15.43
C ALA A 377 2.63 -7.64 -15.49
N THR A 378 1.46 -8.19 -15.83
CA THR A 378 0.17 -7.52 -15.65
C THR A 378 -0.24 -7.54 -14.18
N LEU A 379 -1.23 -6.72 -13.80
CA LEU A 379 -1.73 -6.69 -12.43
C LEU A 379 -2.28 -8.07 -12.00
N ASP A 380 -2.97 -8.78 -12.90
CA ASP A 380 -3.46 -10.15 -12.65
C ASP A 380 -2.32 -11.14 -12.41
N GLN A 381 -1.20 -10.97 -13.12
CA GLN A 381 0.00 -11.78 -12.91
C GLN A 381 0.62 -11.49 -11.53
N VAL A 382 0.70 -10.22 -11.13
CA VAL A 382 1.19 -9.83 -9.80
C VAL A 382 0.28 -10.38 -8.70
N ALA A 383 -1.04 -10.32 -8.85
CA ALA A 383 -2.01 -10.90 -7.92
C ALA A 383 -1.81 -12.41 -7.73
N ARG A 384 -1.58 -13.15 -8.83
CA ARG A 384 -1.23 -14.58 -8.76
C ARG A 384 0.09 -14.83 -8.04
N ALA A 385 1.11 -13.99 -8.27
CA ALA A 385 2.38 -14.09 -7.55
C ALA A 385 2.22 -13.85 -6.05
N LEU A 386 1.48 -12.81 -5.64
CA LEU A 386 1.18 -12.52 -4.23
C LEU A 386 0.44 -13.69 -3.57
N THR A 387 -0.57 -14.24 -4.25
CA THR A 387 -1.34 -15.41 -3.80
C THR A 387 -0.42 -16.59 -3.50
N ALA A 388 0.49 -16.89 -4.45
CA ALA A 388 1.45 -17.97 -4.30
C ALA A 388 2.45 -17.69 -3.18
N ALA A 389 3.04 -16.49 -3.15
CA ALA A 389 4.02 -16.08 -2.14
C ALA A 389 3.46 -16.16 -0.72
N GLU A 390 2.23 -15.71 -0.49
CA GLU A 390 1.59 -15.86 0.81
C GLU A 390 1.29 -17.30 1.16
N HIS A 391 0.82 -18.09 0.19
CA HIS A 391 0.53 -19.50 0.43
C HIS A 391 1.82 -20.23 0.85
N TRP A 392 2.92 -19.97 0.17
CA TRP A 392 4.26 -20.43 0.51
C TRP A 392 4.73 -19.97 1.89
N HIS A 393 4.37 -18.75 2.29
CA HIS A 393 4.71 -18.21 3.59
C HIS A 393 3.90 -18.88 4.72
N LYS A 394 2.63 -19.21 4.47
CA LYS A 394 1.72 -19.80 5.48
C LYS A 394 1.91 -21.31 5.60
N VAL A 395 1.89 -22.01 4.46
CA VAL A 395 2.05 -23.45 4.42
C VAL A 395 3.53 -23.74 4.35
N HIS A 396 4.07 -24.32 5.42
CA HIS A 396 5.39 -24.93 5.35
C HIS A 396 5.28 -26.18 4.48
N SER A 397 5.36 -25.99 3.16
CA SER A 397 5.37 -27.08 2.20
C SER A 397 6.81 -27.54 2.03
N PRO A 398 7.27 -28.60 2.73
CA PRO A 398 8.51 -29.28 2.34
C PRO A 398 8.40 -29.66 0.86
N GLY A 399 9.48 -29.54 0.10
CA GLY A 399 9.45 -29.75 -1.35
C GLY A 399 9.28 -28.46 -2.14
N GLN A 400 8.55 -27.47 -1.59
CA GLN A 400 8.23 -26.30 -2.40
C GLN A 400 9.50 -25.53 -2.69
N PHE A 401 10.29 -25.12 -1.67
CA PHE A 401 11.64 -24.50 -1.78
C PHE A 401 12.80 -25.46 -1.74
N ASP A 402 12.53 -26.75 -1.84
CA ASP A 402 13.58 -27.73 -1.90
C ASP A 402 14.40 -27.46 -3.15
N LEU A 403 15.70 -27.42 -2.92
CA LEU A 403 16.66 -27.34 -3.99
C LEU A 403 16.53 -28.61 -4.82
N PRO A 404 16.77 -28.53 -6.14
CA PRO A 404 16.68 -29.70 -7.00
C PRO A 404 17.54 -30.83 -6.41
N ASN A 405 16.86 -31.92 -6.07
CA ASN A 405 17.47 -33.13 -5.52
C ASN A 405 17.33 -34.33 -6.49
N PRO A 406 17.69 -34.22 -7.80
CA PRO A 406 17.69 -35.38 -8.67
C PRO A 406 18.54 -36.50 -8.05
N THR A 407 17.98 -37.69 -8.06
CA THR A 407 18.63 -38.95 -7.74
C THR A 407 19.82 -39.19 -8.67
N HIS A 408 20.71 -40.10 -8.29
CA HIS A 408 21.83 -40.47 -9.16
C HIS A 408 21.35 -40.96 -10.54
N ALA A 409 20.27 -41.75 -10.59
CA ALA A 409 19.69 -42.24 -11.84
C ALA A 409 19.16 -41.10 -12.72
N GLU A 410 18.46 -40.13 -12.15
CA GLU A 410 17.97 -38.96 -12.89
C GLU A 410 19.13 -38.14 -13.47
N LEU A 411 20.18 -37.89 -12.68
CA LEU A 411 21.37 -37.15 -13.15
C LEU A 411 22.04 -37.80 -14.36
N GLN A 412 22.05 -39.13 -14.45
CA GLN A 412 22.61 -39.85 -15.61
C GLN A 412 21.78 -39.65 -16.89
N THR A 413 20.47 -39.37 -16.76
CA THR A 413 19.58 -39.12 -17.90
C THR A 413 19.50 -37.65 -18.31
N MET A 414 19.98 -36.73 -17.47
CA MET A 414 19.95 -35.30 -17.76
C MET A 414 21.07 -34.91 -18.72
N GLU A 415 20.78 -34.00 -19.64
CA GLU A 415 21.74 -33.47 -20.62
C GLU A 415 22.01 -31.98 -20.36
N GLY A 416 23.08 -31.44 -20.95
CA GLY A 416 23.69 -30.14 -20.66
C GLY A 416 22.77 -29.00 -20.19
N ALA A 417 21.67 -28.71 -20.88
CA ALA A 417 20.75 -27.62 -20.48
C ALA A 417 20.06 -27.90 -19.13
N GLN A 418 19.63 -29.14 -18.89
CA GLN A 418 18.99 -29.57 -17.65
C GLN A 418 19.99 -29.60 -16.49
N LEU A 419 21.19 -30.14 -16.73
CA LEU A 419 22.27 -30.17 -15.73
C LEU A 419 22.69 -28.75 -15.32
N ARG A 420 22.88 -27.84 -16.29
CA ARG A 420 23.18 -26.43 -16.03
C ARG A 420 22.09 -25.75 -15.21
N ALA A 421 20.81 -26.07 -15.46
CA ALA A 421 19.70 -25.54 -14.68
C ALA A 421 19.81 -25.96 -13.20
N VAL A 422 20.05 -27.25 -12.93
CA VAL A 422 20.23 -27.76 -11.55
C VAL A 422 21.43 -27.09 -10.86
N VAL A 423 22.58 -27.05 -11.52
CA VAL A 423 23.79 -26.39 -10.99
C VAL A 423 23.54 -24.91 -10.72
N ASN A 424 22.85 -24.21 -11.63
CA ASN A 424 22.49 -22.80 -11.45
C ASN A 424 21.58 -22.54 -10.25
N GLU A 425 20.66 -23.45 -9.96
CA GLU A 425 19.78 -23.35 -8.80
C GLU A 425 20.52 -23.65 -7.49
N LEU A 426 21.51 -24.55 -7.50
CA LEU A 426 22.30 -24.92 -6.32
C LEU A 426 23.43 -23.93 -5.98
N VAL A 427 24.00 -23.22 -6.96
CA VAL A 427 25.16 -22.33 -6.72
C VAL A 427 24.88 -21.21 -5.70
N PRO A 428 23.82 -20.38 -5.82
CA PRO A 428 23.59 -19.27 -4.89
C PRO A 428 23.43 -19.69 -3.41
N PRO A 429 22.62 -20.71 -3.04
CA PRO A 429 22.49 -21.10 -1.64
C PRO A 429 23.80 -21.68 -1.08
N VAL A 430 24.58 -22.43 -1.88
CA VAL A 430 25.87 -22.96 -1.43
C VAL A 430 26.88 -21.84 -1.23
N ALA A 431 27.00 -20.90 -2.17
CA ALA A 431 27.89 -19.74 -2.04
C ALA A 431 27.57 -18.93 -0.78
N SER A 432 26.28 -18.67 -0.51
CA SER A 432 25.82 -18.00 0.71
C SER A 432 26.15 -18.79 1.98
N ARG A 433 26.05 -20.13 1.93
CA ARG A 433 26.31 -21.02 3.07
C ARG A 433 27.80 -21.11 3.42
N VAL A 434 28.65 -21.09 2.39
CA VAL A 434 30.12 -21.11 2.51
C VAL A 434 30.68 -19.72 2.84
N GLY A 435 29.90 -18.65 2.62
CA GLY A 435 30.33 -17.28 2.91
C GLY A 435 31.19 -16.65 1.81
N LEU A 436 31.04 -17.10 0.55
CA LEU A 436 31.79 -16.59 -0.59
C LEU A 436 30.88 -15.82 -1.56
N PRO A 437 31.35 -14.70 -2.15
CA PRO A 437 30.63 -14.08 -3.25
C PRO A 437 30.53 -15.04 -4.43
N ILE A 438 29.39 -15.03 -5.14
CA ILE A 438 29.08 -15.99 -6.21
C ILE A 438 30.19 -16.10 -7.28
N PRO A 439 30.82 -15.01 -7.76
CA PRO A 439 31.91 -15.12 -8.74
C PRO A 439 33.10 -15.93 -8.23
N PHE A 440 33.53 -15.72 -6.98
CA PHE A 440 34.63 -16.48 -6.37
C PHE A 440 34.25 -17.94 -6.18
N PHE A 441 33.05 -18.19 -5.66
CA PHE A 441 32.54 -19.55 -5.50
C PHE A 441 32.46 -20.31 -6.83
N GLN A 442 32.06 -19.64 -7.92
CA GLN A 442 32.00 -20.26 -9.25
C GLN A 442 33.39 -20.63 -9.77
N THR A 443 34.42 -19.82 -9.51
CA THR A 443 35.81 -20.15 -9.85
C THR A 443 36.28 -21.41 -9.12
N GLU A 444 36.00 -21.52 -7.82
CA GLU A 444 36.35 -22.70 -7.02
C GLU A 444 35.56 -23.94 -7.44
N LEU A 445 34.26 -23.79 -7.74
CA LEU A 445 33.45 -24.87 -8.29
C LEU A 445 34.05 -25.39 -9.61
N ASN A 446 34.40 -24.49 -10.54
CA ASN A 446 35.00 -24.87 -11.82
C ASN A 446 36.31 -25.63 -11.63
N ARG A 447 37.16 -25.18 -10.68
CA ARG A 447 38.40 -25.88 -10.32
C ARG A 447 38.12 -27.28 -9.77
N ALA A 448 37.15 -27.41 -8.86
CA ALA A 448 36.79 -28.68 -8.23
C ALA A 448 36.26 -29.71 -9.23
N ILE A 449 35.58 -29.28 -10.30
CA ILE A 449 35.05 -30.17 -11.34
C ILE A 449 35.93 -30.25 -12.59
N GLY A 450 37.14 -29.67 -12.57
CA GLY A 450 38.11 -29.76 -13.67
C GLY A 450 37.77 -28.91 -14.91
N VAL A 451 36.89 -27.91 -14.78
CA VAL A 451 36.54 -27.00 -15.89
C VAL A 451 37.61 -25.93 -16.06
N ARG A 452 38.21 -25.87 -17.26
CA ARG A 452 39.16 -24.81 -17.62
C ARG A 452 38.42 -23.55 -18.07
N GLY A 453 38.52 -22.49 -17.28
CA GLY A 453 37.96 -21.17 -17.58
C GLY A 453 36.50 -21.03 -17.13
N SER A 454 35.60 -20.72 -18.06
CA SER A 454 34.20 -20.46 -17.77
C SER A 454 33.40 -21.76 -17.66
N ARG A 455 32.43 -21.78 -16.73
CA ARG A 455 31.45 -22.87 -16.58
C ARG A 455 30.63 -23.12 -17.85
N SER A 456 30.53 -22.15 -18.75
CA SER A 456 29.92 -22.36 -20.09
C SER A 456 30.61 -23.49 -20.85
N ASN A 457 31.89 -23.74 -20.58
CA ASN A 457 32.70 -24.77 -21.24
C ASN A 457 32.58 -26.15 -20.57
N ALA A 458 31.83 -26.28 -19.49
CA ALA A 458 31.66 -27.55 -18.80
C ALA A 458 30.89 -28.55 -19.66
N ASP A 459 31.41 -29.77 -19.79
CA ASP A 459 30.68 -30.90 -20.40
C ASP A 459 29.68 -31.51 -19.41
N ASP A 460 28.88 -32.47 -19.90
CA ASP A 460 27.82 -33.08 -19.11
C ASP A 460 28.36 -33.87 -17.90
N ASP A 461 29.54 -34.48 -18.01
CA ASP A 461 30.15 -35.24 -16.91
C ASP A 461 30.67 -34.33 -15.80
N GLN A 462 31.26 -33.20 -16.17
CA GLN A 462 31.66 -32.15 -15.24
C GLN A 462 30.45 -31.55 -14.51
N LEU A 463 29.35 -31.30 -15.23
CA LEU A 463 28.13 -30.78 -14.63
C LEU A 463 27.44 -31.82 -13.73
N ARG A 464 27.43 -33.10 -14.10
CA ARG A 464 26.96 -34.20 -13.23
C ARG A 464 27.79 -34.30 -11.96
N THR A 465 29.11 -34.14 -12.06
CA THR A 465 30.03 -34.11 -10.92
C THR A 465 29.78 -32.90 -10.01
N ALA A 466 29.42 -31.76 -10.59
CA ALA A 466 29.13 -30.54 -9.82
C ALA A 466 27.95 -30.71 -8.86
N VAL A 467 26.89 -31.45 -9.24
CA VAL A 467 25.66 -31.53 -8.43
C VAL A 467 25.90 -32.20 -7.07
N PRO A 468 26.52 -33.39 -6.94
CA PRO A 468 26.88 -33.98 -5.66
C PRO A 468 27.82 -33.12 -4.82
N CYS A 469 28.82 -32.47 -5.43
CA CYS A 469 29.72 -31.56 -4.73
C CYS A 469 28.97 -30.39 -4.09
N LEU A 470 28.07 -29.76 -4.86
CA LEU A 470 27.24 -28.66 -4.36
C LEU A 470 26.34 -29.09 -3.21
N ARG A 471 25.75 -30.28 -3.27
CA ARG A 471 24.94 -30.81 -2.16
C ARG A 471 25.78 -31.09 -0.93
N LEU A 472 26.93 -31.74 -1.10
CA LEU A 472 27.86 -32.00 -0.01
C LEU A 472 28.27 -30.71 0.70
N TRP A 473 28.55 -29.64 -0.05
CA TRP A 473 28.91 -28.34 0.52
C TRP A 473 27.74 -27.59 1.14
N LEU A 474 26.52 -27.82 0.65
CA LEU A 474 25.32 -27.28 1.28
C LEU A 474 25.10 -27.90 2.67
N ASP A 475 25.20 -29.23 2.75
CA ASP A 475 24.99 -30.01 3.97
C ASP A 475 26.15 -29.83 4.95
N LYS A 476 27.38 -29.86 4.42
CA LYS A 476 28.63 -29.74 5.17
C LYS A 476 29.52 -28.65 4.56
N PRO A 477 29.29 -27.36 4.94
CA PRO A 477 30.07 -26.23 4.41
C PRO A 477 31.57 -26.37 4.63
N SER A 478 31.99 -27.07 5.71
CA SER A 478 33.40 -27.33 6.00
C SER A 478 34.08 -28.32 5.03
N ALA A 479 33.32 -28.99 4.15
CA ALA A 479 33.85 -29.83 3.08
C ALA A 479 34.17 -29.03 1.81
N PHE A 480 33.81 -27.74 1.77
CA PHE A 480 34.27 -26.85 0.73
C PHE A 480 35.79 -26.69 0.83
N PRO A 481 36.56 -26.97 -0.25
CA PRO A 481 38.01 -26.87 -0.20
C PRO A 481 38.40 -25.44 0.14
N SER A 482 39.27 -25.26 1.14
CA SER A 482 39.86 -23.95 1.40
C SER A 482 40.54 -23.49 0.10
N PRO A 483 40.31 -22.25 -0.36
CA PRO A 483 41.00 -21.74 -1.53
C PRO A 483 42.49 -21.94 -1.30
N ALA A 484 43.14 -22.67 -2.21
CA ALA A 484 44.58 -22.81 -2.17
C ALA A 484 45.16 -21.38 -2.22
N PRO A 485 46.17 -21.06 -1.39
CA PRO A 485 46.82 -19.77 -1.48
C PRO A 485 47.25 -19.55 -2.94
N PRO A 486 47.11 -18.32 -3.47
CA PRO A 486 47.52 -18.02 -4.83
C PRO A 486 48.98 -18.48 -5.03
N PRO A 487 49.32 -19.14 -6.15
CA PRO A 487 50.61 -19.79 -6.34
C PRO A 487 51.85 -18.89 -6.31
N ASP A 488 51.71 -17.58 -6.06
CA ASP A 488 52.81 -16.59 -6.05
C ASP A 488 52.72 -15.60 -4.87
N ALA A 489 52.42 -16.08 -3.67
CA ALA A 489 52.64 -15.33 -2.42
C ALA A 489 53.86 -15.85 -1.63
N GLU A 490 54.83 -16.45 -2.32
CA GLU A 490 56.21 -16.57 -1.82
C GLU A 490 56.97 -15.30 -2.27
N ALA A 491 57.53 -14.60 -1.28
CA ALA A 491 58.24 -13.33 -1.41
C ALA A 491 59.52 -13.41 -2.23
#